data_AF-W1YKX3-F1
#
_entry.id   AF-W1YKX3-F1
#
_cell.length_a   1.000
_cell.length_b   1.000
_cell.length_c   1.000
_cell.angle_alpha   90.00
_cell.angle_beta   90.00
_cell.angle_gamma   90.00
#
_symmetry.space_group_name_H-M   'P 1'
#
loop_
_entity.id
_entity.type
_entity.pdbx_description
1 polymer ?
#
loop_
_entity_poly.entity_id
_entity_poly.type
_entity_poly.pdbx_seq_one_letter_code
_entity_poly.pdbx_strand_id
1 'polypeptide(L)' 'DKITKIGDLSNEDAKTVIDAKGNVVAPGFIDMHTHSDMSLVYDRNASSRIYSGVTTDVIGNCGIGVAPVK' A
#
# COMPACT_ATOMS: atom_id res chain seq x y z
N ASP A 1 12.18 7.28 0.65
CA ASP A 1 10.98 6.65 0.07
C ASP A 1 10.09 7.65 -0.69
N LYS A 2 10.68 8.64 -1.37
CA LYS A 2 9.91 9.70 -2.04
C LYS A 2 9.89 9.50 -3.55
N ILE A 3 8.83 9.97 -4.20
CA ILE A 3 8.83 10.18 -5.66
C ILE A 3 9.81 11.34 -5.94
N THR A 4 10.82 11.10 -6.77
CA THR A 4 11.89 12.08 -7.03
C THR A 4 11.63 12.98 -8.24
N LYS A 5 11.01 12.43 -9.29
CA LYS A 5 10.66 13.12 -10.55
C LYS A 5 9.40 12.49 -11.16
N ILE A 6 8.65 13.26 -11.94
CA ILE A 6 7.49 12.82 -12.74
C ILE A 6 7.59 13.53 -14.09
N GLY A 7 7.43 12.79 -15.20
CA GLY A 7 7.50 13.34 -16.56
C GLY A 7 8.10 12.33 -17.54
N ASP A 8 8.73 12.83 -18.60
CA ASP A 8 9.59 12.02 -19.47
C ASP A 8 10.93 11.77 -18.77
N LEU A 9 11.23 10.49 -18.52
CA LEU A 9 12.43 10.03 -17.82
C LEU A 9 13.33 9.18 -18.74
N SER A 10 13.17 9.28 -20.06
CA SER A 10 13.91 8.48 -21.06
C SER A 10 15.43 8.66 -21.02
N ASN A 11 15.92 9.76 -20.46
CA ASN A 11 17.35 10.07 -20.31
C ASN A 11 17.86 9.89 -18.86
N GLU A 12 17.08 9.28 -17.98
CA GLU A 12 17.45 9.09 -16.57
C GLU A 12 17.97 7.66 -16.33
N ASP A 13 19.03 7.53 -15.53
CA ASP A 13 19.54 6.23 -15.10
C ASP A 13 18.73 5.68 -13.92
N ALA A 14 18.35 4.40 -14.00
CA ALA A 14 17.67 3.69 -12.92
C ALA A 14 18.23 2.28 -12.75
N LYS A 15 18.31 1.81 -11.49
CA LYS A 15 18.71 0.42 -11.18
C LYS A 15 17.68 -0.60 -11.71
N THR A 16 16.41 -0.22 -11.74
CA THR A 16 15.30 -1.05 -12.19
C THR A 16 14.33 -0.21 -12.99
N VAL A 17 13.92 -0.70 -14.16
CA VAL A 17 12.91 -0.09 -15.02
C VAL A 17 11.76 -1.07 -15.17
N ILE A 18 10.52 -0.59 -15.00
CA ILE A 18 9.30 -1.39 -15.12
C ILE A 18 8.47 -0.79 -16.26
N ASP A 19 8.12 -1.61 -17.26
CA ASP A 19 7.23 -1.19 -18.34
C ASP A 19 5.77 -1.24 -17.89
N ALA A 20 5.14 -0.07 -17.78
CA ALA A 20 3.74 0.09 -17.42
C ALA A 20 2.86 0.46 -18.62
N LYS A 21 3.30 0.25 -19.87
CA LYS A 21 2.53 0.57 -21.07
C LYS A 21 1.14 -0.08 -21.04
N GLY A 22 0.11 0.71 -21.32
CA GLY A 22 -1.28 0.26 -21.29
C GLY A 22 -1.89 0.13 -19.89
N ASN A 23 -1.13 0.46 -18.83
CA ASN A 23 -1.58 0.46 -17.44
C ASN A 23 -1.62 1.88 -16.87
N VAL A 24 -2.24 2.02 -15.69
CA VAL A 24 -2.25 3.26 -14.92
C VAL A 24 -1.25 3.15 -13.78
N VAL A 25 -0.40 4.16 -13.63
CA VAL A 25 0.43 4.36 -12.43
C VAL A 25 -0.28 5.36 -11.54
N ALA A 26 -0.72 4.92 -10.37
CA ALA A 26 -1.43 5.73 -9.39
C ALA A 26 -0.72 5.70 -8.03
N PRO A 27 -1.02 6.66 -7.14
CA PRO A 27 -0.69 6.48 -5.73
C PRO A 27 -1.30 5.19 -5.20
N GLY A 28 -0.63 4.58 -4.22
CA GLY A 28 -1.22 3.45 -3.51
C GLY A 28 -2.52 3.83 -2.83
N PHE A 29 -3.50 2.94 -2.80
CA PHE A 29 -4.79 3.23 -2.19
C PHE A 29 -4.68 3.27 -0.67
N ILE A 30 -5.49 4.13 -0.06
CA ILE A 30 -5.65 4.26 1.38
C ILE A 30 -7.03 3.71 1.73
N ASP A 31 -7.08 2.57 2.42
CA ASP A 31 -8.33 2.01 2.93
C ASP A 31 -8.65 2.66 4.26
N MET A 32 -9.63 3.57 4.23
CA MET A 32 -10.02 4.37 5.38
C MET A 32 -10.88 3.61 6.39
N HIS A 33 -11.40 2.43 6.04
CA HIS A 33 -12.32 1.71 6.89
C HIS A 33 -12.17 0.20 6.74
N THR A 34 -11.32 -0.36 7.59
CA THR A 34 -11.05 -1.79 7.59
C THR A 34 -10.99 -2.37 8.99
N HIS A 35 -11.05 -3.70 9.04
CA HIS A 35 -10.88 -4.51 10.24
C HIS A 35 -9.62 -5.38 10.15
N SER A 36 -8.57 -4.82 9.54
CA SER A 36 -7.26 -5.47 9.42
C SER A 36 -6.52 -5.67 10.75
N ASP A 37 -7.05 -5.12 11.85
CA ASP A 37 -6.51 -5.16 13.21
C ASP A 37 -5.98 -6.54 13.61
N MET A 38 -6.76 -7.59 13.34
CA MET A 38 -6.38 -8.98 13.62
C MET A 38 -5.71 -9.65 12.43
N SER A 39 -6.14 -9.37 11.20
CA SER A 39 -5.61 -10.06 10.02
C SER A 39 -4.12 -9.79 9.81
N LEU A 40 -3.65 -8.59 10.14
CA LEU A 40 -2.22 -8.22 10.06
C LEU A 40 -1.37 -8.96 11.10
N VAL A 41 -1.95 -9.40 12.21
CA VAL A 41 -1.24 -10.21 13.22
C VAL A 41 -0.98 -11.61 12.67
N TYR A 42 -1.93 -12.17 11.92
CA TYR A 42 -1.83 -13.51 11.33
C TYR A 42 -1.09 -13.53 9.99
N ASP A 43 -1.35 -12.56 9.10
CA ASP A 43 -0.63 -12.36 7.84
C ASP A 43 0.05 -10.99 7.83
N ARG A 44 1.31 -10.99 8.26
CA ARG A 44 2.15 -9.79 8.30
C ARG A 44 2.51 -9.25 6.92
N ASN A 45 2.28 -10.02 5.85
CA ASN A 45 2.49 -9.53 4.49
C ASN A 45 1.28 -8.74 3.97
N ALA A 46 0.17 -8.68 4.71
CA ALA A 46 -1.04 -7.98 4.31
C ALA A 46 -1.50 -8.37 2.89
N SER A 47 -1.36 -9.65 2.52
CA SER A 47 -1.36 -10.09 1.13
C SER A 47 -2.63 -9.67 0.40
N SER A 48 -3.78 -9.82 1.06
CA SER A 48 -5.08 -9.40 0.53
C SER A 48 -5.19 -7.91 0.24
N ARG A 49 -4.51 -7.05 1.02
CA ARG A 49 -4.49 -5.59 0.81
C ARG A 49 -3.64 -5.25 -0.41
N ILE A 50 -2.45 -5.82 -0.48
CA ILE A 50 -1.48 -5.58 -1.56
C ILE A 50 -2.08 -6.00 -2.92
N TYR A 51 -2.75 -7.16 -3.00
CA TYR A 51 -3.39 -7.61 -4.23
C TYR A 51 -4.52 -6.69 -4.71
N SER A 52 -5.10 -5.88 -3.82
CA SER A 52 -6.11 -4.87 -4.16
C SER A 52 -5.52 -3.47 -4.38
N GLY A 53 -4.20 -3.31 -4.34
CA GLY A 53 -3.53 -2.01 -4.52
C GLY A 53 -3.55 -1.11 -3.28
N VAL A 54 -4.00 -1.63 -2.13
CA VAL A 54 -3.98 -0.89 -0.86
C VAL A 54 -2.57 -0.88 -0.29
N THR A 55 -2.13 0.31 0.11
CA THR A 55 -0.80 0.56 0.69
C THR A 55 -0.86 1.12 2.10
N THR A 56 -2.03 1.54 2.57
CA THR A 56 -2.22 2.07 3.92
C THR A 56 -3.62 1.74 4.40
N ASP A 57 -3.72 1.18 5.61
CA ASP A 57 -4.98 0.87 6.29
C ASP A 57 -5.17 1.80 7.49
N VAL A 58 -6.38 2.32 7.66
CA VAL A 58 -6.84 2.93 8.92
C VAL A 58 -7.63 1.87 9.69
N ILE A 59 -7.10 1.43 10.83
CA ILE A 59 -7.66 0.35 11.67
C ILE A 59 -8.32 0.90 12.95
N GLY A 60 -8.90 0.03 13.79
CA GLY A 60 -9.59 0.42 15.03
C GLY A 60 -11.02 0.90 14.81
N ASN A 61 -11.63 0.51 13.68
CA ASN A 61 -12.95 0.95 13.29
C ASN A 61 -14.07 0.28 14.09
N CYS A 62 -15.24 0.92 14.13
CA CYS A 62 -16.47 0.37 14.74
C CYS A 62 -16.36 0.01 16.23
N GLY A 63 -15.43 0.63 16.97
CA GLY A 63 -15.16 0.30 18.37
C GLY A 63 -14.45 -1.06 18.54
N ILE A 64 -14.00 -1.67 17.44
CA ILE A 64 -13.25 -2.92 17.42
C ILE A 64 -11.81 -2.55 17.14
N GLY A 65 -10.94 -2.83 18.09
CA GLY A 65 -9.51 -2.67 17.93
C GLY A 65 -8.78 -3.72 18.74
N VAL A 66 -7.53 -3.97 18.37
CA VAL A 66 -6.61 -4.73 19.20
C VAL A 66 -6.13 -3.82 20.32
N ALA A 67 -6.73 -3.96 21.50
CA ALA A 67 -6.22 -3.29 22.69
C ALA A 67 -4.76 -3.71 22.91
N PRO A 68 -3.87 -2.82 23.39
CA PRO A 68 -2.53 -3.22 23.77
C PRO A 68 -2.62 -4.30 24.85
N VAL A 69 -2.24 -5.53 24.49
CA VAL A 69 -2.02 -6.60 25.45
C VAL A 69 -0.68 -6.37 26.11
N LYS A 70 -0.69 -6.42 27.43
CA LYS A 70 0.46 -6.19 28.30
C LYS A 70 1.45 -7.35 28.22
#